data_AF-K0S0T6-F1
#
_entry.id   AF-K0S0T6-F1
#
_cell.length_a   1.000
_cell.length_b   1.000
_cell.length_c   1.000
_cell.angle_alpha   90.00
_cell.angle_beta   90.00
_cell.angle_gamma   90.00
#
_symmetry.space_group_name_H-M   'P 1'
#
loop_
_entity.id
_entity.type
_entity.pdbx_description
1 polymer ?
#
loop_
_entity_poly.entity_id
_entity_poly.type
_entity_poly.pdbx_seq_one_letter_code
_entity_poly.pdbx_strand_id
1 'polypeptide(L)'
;MSKASHSARFGFRVGKGDRAIQLPPTVTALFDSTRNPDSVILRRFDRLCPHIATMPARTLLPSPQEKNTSASTRPQRAPSTDSSTIAAPFEYASSTNETAPPDQLHHLPGLLQSSSSYPLIYMTRSNPAHRLKPDLFRLALLRKLLLPIPEFANAPQCKCGATFDIYGHHALSCPRNRKKGPHNMIQDGTQCFLCPALREANYMLPGDEIETEKEGICPSNCNIKPFDASFPPRLHSCHYTDIGFDYTLSPPPPPSSIDPTTDIQQQLSANAERCHQRAERAKYRRGGDTVDDADLSLPDPPSSKDLGELYIGEINRADRLLLPVSIGPYGDFGPIFRNFLFGQGPRQPLSPFKDRPQANLAHLRATSHPAPFDVITTACTNWKRNKSRHFFGHSYTAPTPREHFLQKFGLHTTKALAVLLHNSFKHIVRAPPGHTTAHRTPPGHTTAHRTPPGPDHSDPHTFSQILP
;
A
#
# COMPACT_ATOMS: atom_id res chain seq x y z
N MET A 1 17.19 6.79 -19.34
CA MET A 1 17.71 7.68 -20.41
C MET A 1 19.14 8.10 -20.13
N SER A 2 19.48 8.76 -19.02
CA SER A 2 20.86 9.21 -18.72
C SER A 2 21.97 8.19 -19.02
N LYS A 3 21.94 6.97 -18.45
CA LYS A 3 22.94 5.92 -18.73
C LYS A 3 22.97 5.47 -20.20
N ALA A 4 21.81 5.40 -20.86
CA ALA A 4 21.72 5.03 -22.27
C ALA A 4 22.27 6.13 -23.19
N SER A 5 21.93 7.40 -22.93
CA SER A 5 22.48 8.57 -23.63
C SER A 5 23.99 8.71 -23.41
N HIS A 6 24.46 8.46 -22.18
CA HIS A 6 25.90 8.41 -21.87
C HIS A 6 26.59 7.28 -22.64
N SER A 7 26.05 6.06 -22.62
CA SER A 7 26.62 4.93 -23.36
C SER A 7 26.55 5.09 -24.87
N ALA A 8 25.54 5.79 -25.40
CA ALA A 8 25.47 6.15 -26.82
C ALA A 8 26.57 7.12 -27.25
N ARG A 9 26.90 8.10 -26.39
CA ARG A 9 27.92 9.13 -26.66
C ARG A 9 29.35 8.65 -26.39
N PHE A 10 29.55 7.85 -25.36
CA PHE A 10 30.88 7.53 -24.83
C PHE A 10 31.22 6.03 -24.90
N GLY A 11 30.28 5.20 -25.37
CA GLY A 11 30.42 3.75 -25.40
C GLY A 11 30.12 3.09 -24.05
N PHE A 12 30.22 1.77 -24.00
CA PHE A 12 30.09 0.98 -22.77
C PHE A 12 31.31 0.07 -22.56
N ARG A 13 31.63 -0.22 -21.30
CA ARG A 13 32.72 -1.11 -20.92
C ARG A 13 32.15 -2.43 -20.42
N VAL A 14 32.75 -3.54 -20.83
CA VAL A 14 32.33 -4.89 -20.44
C VAL A 14 33.13 -5.37 -19.21
N GLY A 15 34.43 -5.07 -19.14
CA GLY A 15 35.29 -5.33 -18.00
C GLY A 15 36.06 -4.11 -17.49
N LYS A 16 36.68 -4.25 -16.31
CA LYS A 16 37.54 -3.22 -15.69
C LYS A 16 38.89 -3.22 -16.41
N GLY A 17 39.21 -2.13 -17.11
CA GLY A 17 40.43 -1.99 -17.92
C GLY A 17 40.18 -2.02 -19.43
N ASP A 18 39.00 -2.47 -19.87
CA ASP A 18 38.66 -2.53 -21.28
C ASP A 18 38.45 -1.14 -21.87
N ARG A 19 38.80 -1.00 -23.16
CA ARG A 19 38.40 0.15 -23.97
C ARG A 19 36.88 0.17 -24.11
N ALA A 20 36.31 1.37 -24.11
CA ALA A 20 34.87 1.53 -24.30
C ALA A 20 34.49 1.10 -25.72
N ILE A 21 33.50 0.20 -25.83
CA ILE A 21 32.93 -0.24 -27.09
C ILE A 21 32.02 0.88 -27.58
N GLN A 22 32.37 1.48 -28.72
CA GLN A 22 31.54 2.49 -29.37
C GLN A 22 30.37 1.81 -30.09
N LEU A 23 29.19 2.39 -29.93
CA LEU A 23 28.01 1.93 -30.65
C LEU A 23 28.06 2.41 -32.11
N PRO A 24 27.45 1.68 -33.06
CA PRO A 24 27.35 2.13 -34.44
C PRO A 24 26.72 3.52 -34.53
N PRO A 25 27.14 4.38 -35.47
CA PRO A 25 26.62 5.75 -35.60
C PRO A 25 25.10 5.83 -35.75
N THR A 26 24.47 4.83 -36.37
CA THR A 26 23.02 4.72 -36.52
C THR A 26 22.31 4.54 -35.18
N VAL A 27 22.91 3.79 -34.25
CA VAL A 27 22.39 3.59 -32.89
C VAL A 27 22.66 4.83 -32.03
N THR A 28 23.84 5.43 -32.13
CA THR A 28 24.18 6.66 -31.40
C THR A 28 23.29 7.83 -31.84
N ALA A 29 22.96 7.94 -33.12
CA ALA A 29 22.06 8.99 -33.65
C ALA A 29 20.66 8.94 -33.03
N LEU A 30 20.18 7.77 -32.59
CA LEU A 30 18.88 7.63 -31.91
C LEU A 30 18.83 8.37 -30.57
N PHE A 31 19.98 8.70 -29.97
CA PHE A 31 20.09 9.37 -28.67
C PHE A 31 20.65 10.81 -28.76
N ASP A 32 20.82 11.32 -29.98
CA ASP A 32 21.26 12.68 -30.26
C ASP A 32 20.06 13.54 -30.67
N SER A 33 19.73 14.56 -29.89
CA SER A 33 18.59 15.44 -30.15
C SER A 33 18.74 16.29 -31.41
N THR A 34 19.97 16.47 -31.92
CA THR A 34 20.20 17.14 -33.20
C THR A 34 19.93 16.23 -34.39
N ARG A 35 20.15 14.92 -34.25
CA ARG A 35 19.97 13.91 -35.30
C ARG A 35 18.63 13.18 -35.23
N ASN A 36 17.96 13.23 -34.10
CA ASN A 36 16.64 12.66 -33.86
C ASN A 36 15.69 13.69 -33.21
N PRO A 37 15.41 14.82 -33.89
CA PRO A 37 14.62 15.92 -33.33
C PRO A 37 13.16 15.53 -33.08
N ASP A 38 12.63 14.55 -33.82
CA ASP A 38 11.24 14.14 -33.71
C ASP A 38 10.94 13.32 -32.45
N SER A 39 11.96 12.72 -31.85
CA SER A 39 11.81 11.92 -30.62
C SER A 39 11.26 12.76 -29.48
N VAL A 40 9.97 12.57 -29.19
CA VAL A 40 9.26 13.21 -28.06
C VAL A 40 9.93 12.86 -26.72
N ILE A 41 10.50 11.65 -26.62
CA ILE A 41 11.16 11.16 -25.41
C ILE A 41 12.49 11.90 -25.19
N LEU A 42 13.31 12.08 -26.23
CA LEU A 42 14.59 12.81 -26.12
C LEU A 42 14.37 14.28 -25.84
N ARG A 43 13.43 14.93 -26.54
CA ARG A 43 13.09 16.34 -26.28
C ARG A 43 12.65 16.58 -24.84
N ARG A 44 11.81 15.69 -24.30
CA ARG A 44 11.39 15.76 -22.89
C ARG A 44 12.57 15.51 -21.95
N PHE A 45 13.42 14.52 -22.25
CA PHE A 45 14.61 14.23 -21.44
C PHE A 45 15.56 15.43 -21.39
N ASP A 46 15.95 15.99 -22.53
CA ASP A 46 16.88 17.13 -22.61
C ASP A 46 16.31 18.39 -21.96
N ARG A 47 14.99 18.61 -22.06
CA ARG A 47 14.31 19.72 -21.36
C ARG A 47 14.32 19.54 -19.85
N LEU A 48 14.15 18.31 -19.34
CA LEU A 48 14.03 18.04 -17.91
C LEU A 48 15.39 17.77 -17.24
N CYS A 49 16.39 17.29 -17.98
CA CYS A 49 17.67 16.85 -17.44
C CYS A 49 18.42 17.94 -16.66
N PRO A 50 18.50 19.21 -17.13
CA PRO A 50 19.13 20.27 -16.37
C PRO A 50 18.47 20.50 -15.01
N HIS A 51 17.13 20.48 -14.96
CA HIS A 51 16.35 20.67 -13.73
C HIS A 51 16.54 19.53 -12.72
N ILE A 52 16.69 18.28 -13.22
CA ILE A 52 16.98 17.11 -12.38
C ILE A 52 18.42 17.16 -11.86
N ALA A 53 19.37 17.58 -12.70
CA ALA A 53 20.80 17.66 -12.36
C ALA A 53 21.11 18.77 -11.34
N THR A 54 20.29 19.83 -11.28
CA THR A 54 20.43 20.92 -10.30
C THR A 54 19.83 20.62 -8.93
N MET A 55 19.19 19.46 -8.72
CA MET A 55 18.79 19.05 -7.37
C MET A 55 20.05 18.84 -6.53
N PRO A 56 20.30 19.63 -5.47
CA PRO A 56 21.54 19.53 -4.72
C PRO A 56 21.59 18.18 -4.01
N ALA A 57 22.50 17.31 -4.44
CA ALA A 57 23.09 16.33 -3.53
C ALA A 57 23.92 17.14 -2.54
N ARG A 58 23.30 17.58 -1.44
CA ARG A 58 23.97 18.34 -0.40
C ARG A 58 24.89 17.37 0.32
N THR A 59 26.13 17.25 -0.14
CA THR A 59 27.22 16.55 0.58
C THR A 59 27.50 17.32 1.87
N LEU A 60 26.80 16.96 2.94
CA LEU A 60 27.23 17.30 4.29
C LEU A 60 28.18 16.19 4.75
N LEU A 61 29.39 16.58 5.13
CA LEU A 61 30.42 15.67 5.61
C LEU A 61 29.90 14.77 6.74
N PRO A 62 30.12 13.45 6.69
CA PRO A 62 29.72 12.56 7.78
C PRO A 62 30.48 12.89 9.07
N SER A 63 29.76 12.88 10.19
CA SER A 63 30.33 13.13 11.51
C SER A 63 31.19 11.94 11.97
N PRO A 64 32.16 12.12 12.90
CA PRO A 64 33.14 11.09 13.23
C PRO A 64 32.62 9.85 14.01
N GLN A 65 31.33 9.72 14.30
CA GLN A 65 30.82 8.68 15.21
C GLN A 65 30.41 7.33 14.59
N GLU A 66 30.44 7.17 13.26
CA GLU A 66 29.91 5.96 12.59
C GLU A 66 30.98 4.91 12.17
N LYS A 67 32.12 4.83 12.87
CA LYS A 67 33.19 3.87 12.51
C LYS A 67 33.05 2.45 13.09
N ASN A 68 32.07 2.15 13.93
CA ASN A 68 32.12 0.95 14.79
C ASN A 68 31.16 -0.20 14.45
N THR A 69 30.60 -0.28 13.23
CA THR A 69 29.80 -1.45 12.81
C THR A 69 30.11 -1.86 11.38
N SER A 70 31.37 -2.21 11.09
CA SER A 70 31.76 -2.83 9.82
C SER A 70 32.94 -3.77 9.99
N ALA A 71 32.75 -4.82 10.81
CA ALA A 71 33.72 -5.90 10.92
C ALA A 71 33.01 -7.26 10.99
N SER A 72 32.36 -7.68 9.89
CA SER A 72 32.26 -9.11 9.52
C SER A 72 31.53 -9.28 8.19
N THR A 73 32.24 -9.09 7.07
CA THR A 73 32.05 -9.91 5.86
C THR A 73 33.21 -9.65 4.90
N ARG A 74 34.02 -10.68 4.66
CA ARG A 74 35.14 -10.65 3.70
C ARG A 74 34.60 -10.63 2.25
N PRO A 75 35.24 -9.92 1.31
CA PRO A 75 34.64 -9.56 0.03
C PRO A 75 34.95 -10.61 -1.04
N GLN A 76 33.93 -11.04 -1.80
CA GLN A 76 34.13 -11.53 -3.16
C GLN A 76 33.04 -10.98 -4.09
N ARG A 77 33.53 -10.24 -5.10
CA ARG A 77 32.90 -9.86 -6.36
C ARG A 77 31.72 -8.86 -6.30
N ALA A 78 32.07 -7.58 -6.20
CA ALA A 78 31.37 -6.49 -6.89
C ALA A 78 32.41 -5.43 -7.31
N PRO A 79 32.31 -4.82 -8.51
CA PRO A 79 33.20 -3.72 -8.88
C PRO A 79 32.85 -2.52 -8.00
N SER A 80 33.83 -2.05 -7.22
CA SER A 80 33.93 -0.73 -6.58
C SER A 80 32.70 0.17 -6.79
N THR A 81 31.73 0.05 -5.89
CA THR A 81 30.73 1.08 -5.67
C THR A 81 30.87 1.49 -4.22
N ASP A 82 31.25 2.75 -4.06
CA ASP A 82 31.67 3.37 -2.83
C ASP A 82 30.64 3.22 -1.70
N SER A 83 31.13 3.33 -0.48
CA SER A 83 30.36 3.51 0.76
C SER A 83 29.33 4.66 0.72
N SER A 84 29.26 5.42 -0.38
CA SER A 84 28.26 6.46 -0.65
C SER A 84 26.84 5.93 -0.91
N THR A 85 26.67 4.64 -1.23
CA THR A 85 25.34 4.09 -1.58
C THR A 85 24.44 3.90 -0.34
N ILE A 86 25.02 3.73 0.85
CA ILE A 86 24.28 3.60 2.13
C ILE A 86 24.12 4.97 2.81
N ALA A 87 25.06 5.91 2.60
CA ALA A 87 25.01 7.26 3.16
C ALA A 87 23.97 8.17 2.44
N ALA A 88 23.84 8.07 1.12
CA ALA A 88 22.97 8.95 0.34
C ALA A 88 21.47 8.90 0.74
N PRO A 89 20.85 7.74 1.06
CA PRO A 89 19.47 7.69 1.54
C PRO A 89 19.27 8.38 2.90
N PHE A 90 20.26 8.28 3.80
CA PHE A 90 20.18 8.88 5.14
C PHE A 90 20.36 10.40 5.08
N GLU A 91 21.36 10.88 4.32
CA GLU A 91 21.57 12.31 4.08
C GLU A 91 20.37 12.96 3.37
N TYR A 92 19.77 12.26 2.39
CA TYR A 92 18.57 12.74 1.71
C TYR A 92 17.36 12.80 2.65
N ALA A 93 17.15 11.78 3.50
CA ALA A 93 16.07 11.79 4.49
C ALA A 93 16.24 12.92 5.51
N SER A 94 17.45 13.12 6.03
CA SER A 94 17.78 14.22 6.96
C SER A 94 17.56 15.59 6.33
N SER A 95 18.06 15.81 5.11
CA SER A 95 17.82 17.08 4.39
C SER A 95 16.35 17.33 4.07
N THR A 96 15.58 16.27 3.79
CA THR A 96 14.13 16.37 3.57
C THR A 96 13.41 16.76 4.86
N ASN A 97 13.82 16.22 6.01
CA ASN A 97 13.26 16.62 7.32
C ASN A 97 13.58 18.09 7.66
N GLU A 98 14.75 18.59 7.28
CA GLU A 98 15.14 20.00 7.52
C GLU A 98 14.39 21.00 6.64
N THR A 99 14.02 20.60 5.42
CA THR A 99 13.49 21.52 4.39
C THR A 99 12.00 21.38 4.12
N ALA A 100 11.37 20.29 4.57
CA ALA A 100 9.94 20.09 4.39
C ALA A 100 9.13 21.10 5.23
N PRO A 101 8.00 21.60 4.71
CA PRO A 101 7.09 22.43 5.46
C PRO A 101 6.66 21.77 6.79
N PRO A 102 6.60 22.50 7.91
CA PRO A 102 6.28 21.91 9.22
C PRO A 102 4.97 21.13 9.26
N ASP A 103 3.96 21.58 8.50
CA ASP A 103 2.67 20.92 8.35
C ASP A 103 2.73 19.62 7.55
N GLN A 104 3.84 19.32 6.86
CA GLN A 104 4.02 18.12 6.04
C GLN A 104 4.95 17.07 6.65
N LEU A 105 5.77 17.45 7.65
CA LEU A 105 6.80 16.59 8.24
C LEU A 105 6.26 15.23 8.70
N HIS A 106 5.07 15.22 9.30
CA HIS A 106 4.44 14.01 9.82
C HIS A 106 4.09 12.97 8.74
N HIS A 107 4.07 13.33 7.46
CA HIS A 107 3.85 12.40 6.36
C HIS A 107 5.12 11.72 5.84
N LEU A 108 6.30 12.28 6.13
CA LEU A 108 7.58 11.82 5.57
C LEU A 108 7.87 10.33 5.80
N PRO A 109 7.60 9.72 6.98
CA PRO A 109 7.88 8.31 7.19
C PRO A 109 7.18 7.39 6.17
N GLY A 110 5.92 7.67 5.82
CA GLY A 110 5.20 6.91 4.80
C GLY A 110 5.54 7.33 3.38
N LEU A 111 5.75 8.62 3.12
CA LEU A 111 6.17 9.13 1.80
C LEU A 111 7.53 8.60 1.37
N LEU A 112 8.47 8.39 2.30
CA LEU A 112 9.79 7.86 2.00
C LEU A 112 9.81 6.33 1.86
N GLN A 113 8.68 5.65 2.08
CA GLN A 113 8.60 4.21 1.91
C GLN A 113 8.82 3.81 0.44
N SER A 114 9.84 3.01 0.16
CA SER A 114 10.24 2.68 -1.21
C SER A 114 9.22 1.83 -1.98
N SER A 115 8.42 1.01 -1.27
CA SER A 115 7.47 0.08 -1.88
C SER A 115 6.48 0.78 -2.82
N SER A 116 5.87 1.88 -2.39
CA SER A 116 4.90 2.62 -3.19
C SER A 116 5.51 3.39 -4.37
N SER A 117 6.84 3.58 -4.40
CA SER A 117 7.56 4.18 -5.53
C SER A 117 7.80 3.19 -6.69
N TYR A 118 7.95 1.89 -6.39
CA TYR A 118 8.22 0.87 -7.41
C TYR A 118 7.27 0.92 -8.62
N PRO A 119 5.93 0.90 -8.44
CA PRO A 119 5.00 0.93 -9.55
C PRO A 119 4.98 2.27 -10.29
N LEU A 120 5.63 3.31 -9.76
CA LEU A 120 5.65 4.64 -10.36
C LEU A 120 6.85 4.82 -11.30
N ILE A 121 8.04 4.45 -10.84
CA ILE A 121 9.31 4.81 -11.51
C ILE A 121 10.24 3.62 -11.81
N TYR A 122 10.04 2.45 -11.22
CA TYR A 122 11.02 1.36 -11.29
C TYR A 122 10.53 0.13 -12.05
N MET A 123 9.26 -0.24 -11.90
CA MET A 123 8.71 -1.40 -12.58
C MET A 123 8.55 -1.15 -14.07
N THR A 124 8.95 -2.12 -14.90
CA THR A 124 8.83 -2.01 -16.36
C THR A 124 7.37 -1.81 -16.79
N ARG A 125 7.13 -0.75 -17.56
CA ARG A 125 5.83 -0.48 -18.18
C ARG A 125 5.54 -1.39 -19.37
N SER A 126 6.53 -2.10 -19.90
CA SER A 126 6.31 -3.03 -21.02
C SER A 126 5.39 -4.17 -20.62
N ASN A 127 5.45 -4.63 -19.37
CA ASN A 127 4.49 -5.60 -18.82
C ASN A 127 3.15 -4.90 -18.50
N PRO A 128 2.03 -5.27 -19.16
CA PRO A 128 0.71 -4.69 -18.87
C PRO A 128 0.28 -4.83 -17.42
N ALA A 129 0.67 -5.92 -16.74
CA ALA A 129 0.34 -6.16 -15.34
C ALA A 129 0.97 -5.12 -14.39
N HIS A 130 2.00 -4.39 -14.82
CA HIS A 130 2.65 -3.34 -14.02
C HIS A 130 2.09 -1.93 -14.31
N ARG A 131 1.11 -1.81 -15.21
CA ARG A 131 0.55 -0.52 -15.62
C ARG A 131 -0.59 -0.13 -14.66
N LEU A 132 -0.55 1.13 -14.23
CA LEU A 132 -1.70 1.80 -13.64
C LEU A 132 -2.47 2.51 -14.76
N LYS A 133 -3.81 2.58 -14.65
CA LYS A 133 -4.60 3.44 -15.55
C LYS A 133 -4.11 4.89 -15.43
N PRO A 134 -4.15 5.71 -16.50
CA PRO A 134 -3.60 7.06 -16.48
C PRO A 134 -4.06 7.92 -15.29
N ASP A 135 -5.37 7.92 -14.99
CA ASP A 135 -5.92 8.69 -13.87
C ASP A 135 -5.41 8.19 -12.51
N LEU A 136 -5.36 6.87 -12.34
CA LEU A 136 -4.84 6.26 -11.10
C LEU A 136 -3.34 6.50 -10.94
N PHE A 137 -2.58 6.46 -12.04
CA PHE A 137 -1.16 6.78 -12.05
C PHE A 137 -0.93 8.23 -11.63
N ARG A 138 -1.71 9.18 -12.18
CA ARG A 138 -1.67 10.60 -11.81
C ARG A 138 -1.96 10.79 -10.32
N LEU A 139 -3.05 10.21 -9.81
CA LEU A 139 -3.40 10.32 -8.39
C LEU A 139 -2.32 9.72 -7.48
N ALA A 140 -1.81 8.54 -7.84
CA ALA A 140 -0.74 7.89 -7.10
C ALA A 140 0.55 8.74 -7.08
N LEU A 141 0.90 9.35 -8.21
CA LEU A 141 2.09 10.20 -8.33
C LEU A 141 1.93 11.49 -7.53
N LEU A 142 0.79 12.20 -7.67
CA LEU A 142 0.49 13.41 -6.89
C LEU A 142 0.57 13.10 -5.40
N ARG A 143 -0.05 12.00 -4.96
CA ARG A 143 -0.03 11.60 -3.56
C ARG A 143 1.38 11.24 -3.06
N LYS A 144 2.16 10.51 -3.86
CA LYS A 144 3.54 10.11 -3.50
C LYS A 144 4.49 11.31 -3.39
N LEU A 145 4.22 12.37 -4.15
CA LEU A 145 4.97 13.61 -4.11
C LEU A 145 4.34 14.67 -3.18
N LEU A 146 3.26 14.32 -2.48
CA LEU A 146 2.43 15.23 -1.67
C LEU A 146 2.08 16.53 -2.41
N LEU A 147 1.70 16.40 -3.69
CA LEU A 147 1.26 17.52 -4.52
C LEU A 147 -0.27 17.70 -4.40
N PRO A 148 -0.77 18.95 -4.52
CA PRO A 148 -2.20 19.21 -4.55
C PRO A 148 -2.90 18.39 -5.64
N ILE A 149 -4.02 17.80 -5.28
CA ILE A 149 -4.96 17.14 -6.17
C ILE A 149 -5.94 18.22 -6.66
N PRO A 150 -5.91 18.59 -7.95
CA PRO A 150 -6.78 19.65 -8.51
C PRO A 150 -8.26 19.49 -8.19
N GLU A 151 -8.73 18.25 -8.14
CA GLU A 151 -10.11 17.89 -7.79
C GLU A 151 -10.49 18.28 -6.35
N PHE A 152 -9.51 18.54 -5.47
CA PHE A 152 -9.68 19.02 -4.10
C PHE A 152 -9.20 20.46 -3.88
N ALA A 153 -8.74 21.16 -4.91
CA ALA A 153 -8.13 22.49 -4.78
C ALA A 153 -9.05 23.54 -4.10
N ASN A 154 -10.36 23.43 -4.32
CA ASN A 154 -11.37 24.33 -3.77
C ASN A 154 -12.00 23.80 -2.46
N ALA A 155 -11.32 22.90 -1.75
CA ALA A 155 -11.76 22.32 -0.48
C ALA A 155 -13.24 21.85 -0.49
N PRO A 156 -13.64 20.96 -1.42
CA PRO A 156 -15.02 20.54 -1.52
C PRO A 156 -15.52 19.91 -0.22
N GLN A 157 -16.83 19.99 0.02
CA GLN A 157 -17.43 19.31 1.18
C GLN A 157 -17.67 17.83 0.90
N CYS A 158 -17.36 17.00 1.88
CA CYS A 158 -17.70 15.59 1.91
C CYS A 158 -19.14 15.38 2.39
N LYS A 159 -19.76 14.28 1.96
CA LYS A 159 -21.06 13.82 2.48
C LYS A 159 -21.08 13.60 3.99
N CYS A 160 -19.93 13.34 4.62
CA CYS A 160 -19.81 13.25 6.08
C CYS A 160 -19.80 14.62 6.80
N GLY A 161 -19.75 15.74 6.07
CA GLY A 161 -19.70 17.10 6.62
C GLY A 161 -18.30 17.71 6.70
N ALA A 162 -17.23 16.90 6.62
CA ALA A 162 -15.86 17.41 6.61
C ALA A 162 -15.48 18.03 5.25
N THR A 163 -14.49 18.92 5.23
CA THR A 163 -13.86 19.43 4.01
C THR A 163 -12.72 18.52 3.57
N PHE A 164 -12.54 18.35 2.26
CA PHE A 164 -11.35 17.69 1.73
C PHE A 164 -10.15 18.64 1.83
N ASP A 165 -9.04 18.12 2.34
CA ASP A 165 -7.73 18.74 2.17
C ASP A 165 -7.27 18.58 0.71
N ILE A 166 -6.37 19.47 0.28
CA ILE A 166 -5.87 19.49 -1.10
C ILE A 166 -5.06 18.23 -1.47
N TYR A 167 -4.63 17.41 -0.51
CA TYR A 167 -3.85 16.19 -0.73
C TYR A 167 -4.72 14.91 -0.72
N GLY A 168 -6.01 15.04 -0.39
CA GLY A 168 -6.94 13.92 -0.28
C GLY A 168 -6.68 13.00 0.92
N HIS A 169 -6.17 13.49 2.03
CA HIS A 169 -6.07 12.73 3.29
C HIS A 169 -7.44 12.34 3.83
N HIS A 170 -8.43 13.24 3.77
CA HIS A 170 -9.78 12.97 4.20
C HIS A 170 -10.38 11.75 3.48
N ALA A 171 -10.14 11.61 2.17
CA ALA A 171 -10.67 10.50 1.37
C ALA A 171 -10.28 9.11 1.93
N LEU A 172 -9.10 8.99 2.53
CA LEU A 172 -8.61 7.71 3.04
C LEU A 172 -9.16 7.36 4.43
N SER A 173 -9.41 8.36 5.26
CA SER A 173 -9.91 8.16 6.63
C SER A 173 -11.44 8.17 6.69
N CYS A 174 -12.12 8.83 5.75
CA CYS A 174 -13.55 9.05 5.77
C CYS A 174 -14.38 7.76 5.93
N PRO A 175 -15.28 7.68 6.93
CA PRO A 175 -16.15 6.52 7.11
C PRO A 175 -17.24 6.41 6.03
N ARG A 176 -17.58 7.52 5.34
CA ARG A 176 -18.52 7.50 4.21
C ARG A 176 -17.86 7.01 2.90
N ASN A 177 -16.53 6.99 2.82
CA ASN A 177 -15.85 6.43 1.66
C ASN A 177 -15.81 4.91 1.77
N ARG A 178 -16.43 4.19 0.83
CA ARG A 178 -16.49 2.72 0.88
C ARG A 178 -15.10 2.12 0.65
N LYS A 179 -14.55 1.48 1.69
CA LYS A 179 -13.21 0.86 1.65
C LYS A 179 -13.20 -0.58 1.12
N LYS A 180 -14.36 -1.25 0.98
CA LYS A 180 -14.46 -2.66 0.58
C LYS A 180 -13.70 -3.00 -0.72
N GLY A 181 -13.86 -2.20 -1.79
CA GLY A 181 -13.16 -2.45 -3.05
C GLY A 181 -11.64 -2.39 -2.91
N PRO A 182 -11.08 -1.25 -2.45
CA PRO A 182 -9.65 -1.12 -2.18
C PRO A 182 -9.10 -2.14 -1.19
N HIS A 183 -9.86 -2.50 -0.16
CA HIS A 183 -9.52 -3.54 0.80
C HIS A 183 -9.29 -4.88 0.10
N ASN A 184 -10.26 -5.36 -0.67
CA ASN A 184 -10.16 -6.63 -1.39
C ASN A 184 -8.99 -6.63 -2.38
N MET A 185 -8.74 -5.50 -3.07
CA MET A 185 -7.58 -5.38 -3.97
C MET A 185 -6.23 -5.57 -3.27
N ILE A 186 -6.12 -5.11 -2.02
CA ILE A 186 -4.92 -5.28 -1.19
C ILE A 186 -4.83 -6.71 -0.69
N GLN A 187 -5.92 -7.24 -0.14
CA GLN A 187 -6.03 -8.60 0.37
C GLN A 187 -5.66 -9.63 -0.71
N ASP A 188 -6.39 -9.64 -1.83
CA ASP A 188 -6.20 -10.59 -2.94
C ASP A 188 -4.79 -10.48 -3.55
N GLY A 189 -4.32 -9.24 -3.70
CA GLY A 189 -2.96 -8.97 -4.14
C GLY A 189 -1.95 -9.60 -3.20
N THR A 190 -2.06 -9.29 -1.90
CA THR A 190 -1.14 -9.77 -0.87
C THR A 190 -1.03 -11.28 -0.84
N GLN A 191 -2.15 -11.98 -0.93
CA GLN A 191 -2.15 -13.44 -1.00
C GLN A 191 -1.34 -13.95 -2.21
N CYS A 192 -1.63 -13.41 -3.41
CA CYS A 192 -1.00 -13.84 -4.66
C CYS A 192 0.54 -13.76 -4.64
N PHE A 193 1.10 -12.67 -4.09
CA PHE A 193 2.55 -12.46 -4.10
C PHE A 193 3.26 -12.82 -2.79
N LEU A 194 2.54 -13.06 -1.70
CA LEU A 194 3.11 -13.58 -0.45
C LEU A 194 3.29 -15.11 -0.50
N CYS A 195 2.37 -15.84 -1.14
CA CYS A 195 2.45 -17.30 -1.31
C CYS A 195 3.82 -17.80 -1.78
N PRO A 196 4.43 -17.26 -2.87
CA PRO A 196 5.76 -17.71 -3.31
C PRO A 196 6.85 -17.51 -2.25
N ALA A 197 6.79 -16.44 -1.47
CA ALA A 197 7.76 -16.20 -0.41
C ALA A 197 7.54 -17.13 0.79
N LEU A 198 6.29 -17.42 1.16
CA LEU A 198 5.96 -18.38 2.22
C LEU A 198 6.44 -19.80 1.87
N ARG A 199 6.27 -20.22 0.61
CA ARG A 199 6.76 -21.51 0.11
C ARG A 199 8.29 -21.57 0.14
N GLU A 200 8.95 -20.53 -0.36
CA GLU A 200 10.41 -20.44 -0.33
C GLU A 200 10.97 -20.40 1.11
N ALA A 201 10.22 -19.85 2.05
CA ALA A 201 10.54 -19.85 3.47
C ALA A 201 10.11 -21.13 4.22
N ASN A 202 9.56 -22.13 3.52
CA ASN A 202 9.05 -23.40 4.07
C ASN A 202 7.87 -23.29 5.05
N TYR A 203 7.14 -22.16 5.04
CA TYR A 203 5.90 -22.02 5.80
C TYR A 203 4.70 -22.67 5.10
N MET A 204 4.78 -22.88 3.79
CA MET A 204 3.75 -23.52 2.97
C MET A 204 4.39 -24.54 2.02
N LEU A 205 3.67 -25.61 1.68
CA LEU A 205 4.08 -26.57 0.66
C LEU A 205 3.77 -26.07 -0.76
N PRO A 206 4.43 -26.62 -1.80
CA PRO A 206 3.97 -26.45 -3.17
C PRO A 206 2.51 -26.91 -3.32
N GLY A 207 1.66 -26.05 -3.88
CA GLY A 207 0.22 -26.32 -4.02
C GLY A 207 -0.65 -25.82 -2.88
N ASP A 208 -0.09 -25.55 -1.68
CA ASP A 208 -0.86 -24.88 -0.61
C ASP A 208 -1.26 -23.47 -1.07
N GLU A 209 -2.49 -23.06 -0.76
CA GLU A 209 -3.02 -21.73 -1.05
C GLU A 209 -3.39 -20.99 0.24
N ILE A 210 -3.47 -19.66 0.17
CA ILE A 210 -4.03 -18.86 1.26
C ILE A 210 -5.54 -18.82 1.04
N GLU A 211 -6.30 -19.24 2.04
CA GLU A 211 -7.76 -19.23 2.03
C GLU A 211 -8.27 -17.81 2.31
N THR A 212 -9.27 -17.35 1.56
CA THR A 212 -9.90 -16.04 1.75
C THR A 212 -11.17 -16.17 2.60
N GLU A 213 -11.33 -15.32 3.62
CA GLU A 213 -12.52 -15.23 4.46
C GLU A 213 -13.02 -16.59 5.01
N LYS A 214 -12.08 -17.42 5.50
CA LYS A 214 -12.39 -18.74 6.05
C LYS A 214 -13.49 -18.66 7.12
N GLU A 215 -14.54 -19.45 6.95
CA GLU A 215 -15.70 -19.49 7.84
C GLU A 215 -15.48 -20.45 9.02
N GLY A 216 -16.30 -20.32 10.07
CA GLY A 216 -16.23 -21.20 11.25
C GLY A 216 -14.97 -21.03 12.10
N ILE A 217 -14.26 -19.91 11.97
CA ILE A 217 -13.10 -19.62 12.84
C ILE A 217 -13.56 -19.38 14.29
N CYS A 218 -14.72 -18.78 14.48
CA CYS A 218 -15.35 -18.55 15.78
C CYS A 218 -16.60 -19.43 15.89
N PRO A 219 -16.56 -20.59 16.59
CA PRO A 219 -17.71 -21.49 16.71
C PRO A 219 -18.96 -20.84 17.31
N SER A 220 -18.80 -19.90 18.24
CA SER A 220 -19.93 -19.19 18.86
C SER A 220 -20.68 -18.30 17.87
N ASN A 221 -20.05 -17.85 16.78
CA ASN A 221 -20.70 -17.12 15.70
C ASN A 221 -19.97 -17.35 14.37
N CYS A 222 -20.49 -18.27 13.57
CA CYS A 222 -19.88 -18.66 12.30
C CYS A 222 -19.88 -17.56 11.22
N ASN A 223 -20.71 -16.52 11.37
CA ASN A 223 -20.74 -15.38 10.45
C ASN A 223 -19.53 -14.44 10.65
N ILE A 224 -18.84 -14.56 11.78
CA ILE A 224 -17.65 -13.77 12.05
C ILE A 224 -16.47 -14.34 11.30
N LYS A 225 -15.90 -13.48 10.46
CA LYS A 225 -14.70 -13.73 9.68
C LYS A 225 -13.56 -12.94 10.33
N PRO A 226 -12.81 -13.56 11.26
CA PRO A 226 -11.72 -12.86 11.93
C PRO A 226 -10.48 -12.71 11.06
N PHE A 227 -10.36 -13.53 10.02
CA PHE A 227 -9.28 -13.48 9.06
C PHE A 227 -9.86 -13.08 7.71
N ASP A 228 -9.26 -12.07 7.10
CA ASP A 228 -9.47 -11.78 5.70
C ASP A 228 -8.77 -12.85 4.84
N ALA A 229 -7.64 -13.35 5.31
CA ALA A 229 -6.88 -14.38 4.62
C ALA A 229 -6.17 -15.28 5.65
N SER A 230 -6.08 -16.59 5.44
CA SER A 230 -5.33 -17.46 6.35
C SER A 230 -4.68 -18.66 5.67
N PHE A 231 -3.66 -19.22 6.30
CA PHE A 231 -3.02 -20.45 5.85
C PHE A 231 -2.52 -21.29 7.03
N PRO A 232 -2.56 -22.63 6.91
CA PRO A 232 -1.96 -23.52 7.89
C PRO A 232 -0.43 -23.56 7.72
N PRO A 233 0.38 -23.16 8.71
CA PRO A 233 1.82 -23.24 8.61
C PRO A 233 2.30 -24.70 8.57
N ARG A 234 3.36 -24.96 7.79
CA ARG A 234 4.00 -26.27 7.64
C ARG A 234 5.35 -26.38 8.35
N LEU A 235 5.84 -25.26 8.88
CA LEU A 235 7.14 -25.19 9.54
C LEU A 235 7.05 -25.81 10.95
N HIS A 236 7.90 -26.79 11.24
CA HIS A 236 7.89 -27.53 12.52
C HIS A 236 8.04 -26.66 13.77
N SER A 237 8.71 -25.51 13.66
CA SER A 237 8.88 -24.55 14.77
C SER A 237 7.68 -23.61 14.96
N CYS A 238 6.65 -23.71 14.11
CA CYS A 238 5.43 -22.93 14.18
C CYS A 238 4.27 -23.87 14.52
N HIS A 239 3.80 -23.80 15.76
CA HIS A 239 2.79 -24.73 16.29
C HIS A 239 1.34 -24.25 16.12
N TYR A 240 1.11 -23.14 15.42
CA TYR A 240 -0.24 -22.65 15.19
C TYR A 240 -0.96 -23.50 14.15
N THR A 241 -2.25 -23.75 14.36
CA THR A 241 -3.09 -24.52 13.43
C THR A 241 -3.45 -23.72 12.18
N ASP A 242 -3.52 -22.40 12.31
CA ASP A 242 -3.82 -21.46 11.23
C ASP A 242 -3.19 -20.09 11.54
N ILE A 243 -2.64 -19.43 10.53
CA ILE A 243 -2.17 -18.04 10.63
C ILE A 243 -3.06 -17.16 9.79
N GLY A 244 -3.78 -16.26 10.43
CA GLY A 244 -4.71 -15.34 9.80
C GLY A 244 -4.20 -13.91 9.72
N PHE A 245 -4.44 -13.28 8.59
CA PHE A 245 -4.23 -11.86 8.33
C PHE A 245 -5.56 -11.12 8.38
N ASP A 246 -5.55 -9.94 9.01
CA ASP A 246 -6.73 -9.10 9.16
C ASP A 246 -6.38 -7.65 8.81
N TYR A 247 -6.72 -7.24 7.59
CA TYR A 247 -6.28 -6.00 6.97
C TYR A 247 -7.07 -4.80 7.49
N THR A 248 -6.39 -3.67 7.55
CA THR A 248 -7.00 -2.38 7.87
C THR A 248 -6.22 -1.24 7.25
N LEU A 249 -6.94 -0.16 6.90
CA LEU A 249 -6.32 1.08 6.49
C LEU A 249 -6.18 2.01 7.70
N SER A 250 -4.95 2.36 8.05
CA SER A 250 -4.72 3.38 9.08
C SER A 250 -4.90 4.79 8.47
N PRO A 251 -5.45 5.73 9.25
CA PRO A 251 -5.51 7.12 8.81
C PRO A 251 -4.10 7.71 8.71
N PRO A 252 -3.93 8.84 7.99
CA PRO A 252 -2.70 9.60 8.08
C PRO A 252 -2.33 9.95 9.51
N PRO A 253 -1.04 9.94 9.86
CA PRO A 253 -0.62 10.41 11.17
C PRO A 253 -1.09 11.85 11.37
N PRO A 254 -1.48 12.23 12.59
CA PRO A 254 -1.76 13.62 12.88
C PRO A 254 -0.44 14.43 12.91
N PRO A 255 -0.48 15.75 12.68
CA PRO A 255 0.63 16.62 13.04
C PRO A 255 1.01 16.42 14.51
N SER A 256 2.31 16.35 14.79
CA SER A 256 2.84 16.26 16.16
C SER A 256 3.81 17.41 16.42
N SER A 257 3.80 17.95 17.64
CA SER A 257 4.83 18.89 18.08
C SER A 257 6.19 18.19 18.02
N ILE A 258 7.13 18.77 17.28
CA ILE A 258 8.50 18.27 17.17
C ILE A 258 9.30 18.94 18.27
N ASP A 259 9.89 18.15 19.16
CA ASP A 259 10.84 18.68 20.14
C ASP A 259 12.24 18.73 19.48
N PRO A 260 12.85 19.92 19.33
CA PRO A 260 14.12 20.10 18.63
C PRO A 260 15.31 19.41 19.31
N THR A 261 15.17 18.93 20.54
CA THR A 261 16.24 18.25 21.29
C THR A 261 16.37 16.76 20.96
N THR A 262 15.40 16.16 20.26
CA THR A 262 15.44 14.74 19.86
C THR A 262 15.61 14.61 18.35
N ASP A 263 16.11 13.45 17.89
CA ASP A 263 16.10 13.06 16.49
C ASP A 263 14.68 13.16 15.89
N ILE A 264 14.49 14.17 15.03
CA ILE A 264 13.22 14.47 14.35
C ILE A 264 12.72 13.23 13.59
N GLN A 265 13.61 12.50 12.92
CA GLN A 265 13.23 11.32 12.14
C GLN A 265 12.65 10.23 13.04
N GLN A 266 13.21 10.06 14.24
CA GLN A 266 12.68 9.11 15.22
C GLN A 266 11.32 9.54 15.75
N GLN A 267 11.13 10.82 16.07
CA GLN A 267 9.83 11.33 16.53
C GLN A 267 8.73 11.15 15.49
N LEU A 268 9.01 11.51 14.23
CA LEU A 268 8.08 11.37 13.11
C LEU A 268 7.75 9.90 12.86
N SER A 269 8.76 9.03 12.83
CA SER A 269 8.57 7.58 12.65
C SER A 269 7.75 6.96 13.80
N ALA A 270 7.98 7.39 15.04
CA ALA A 270 7.21 6.95 16.20
C ALA A 270 5.76 7.44 16.17
N ASN A 271 5.50 8.65 15.64
CA ASN A 271 4.14 9.13 15.42
C ASN A 271 3.39 8.32 14.36
N ALA A 272 4.03 8.05 13.21
CA ALA A 272 3.47 7.20 12.16
C ALA A 272 3.17 5.78 12.70
N GLU A 273 4.11 5.18 13.43
CA GLU A 273 3.92 3.85 14.01
C GLU A 273 2.78 3.79 15.04
N ARG A 274 2.62 4.82 15.88
CA ARG A 274 1.49 4.92 16.82
C ARG A 274 0.13 4.86 16.11
N CYS A 275 0.03 5.40 14.89
CA CYS A 275 -1.21 5.32 14.11
C CYS A 275 -1.49 3.91 13.59
N HIS A 276 -0.45 3.20 13.15
CA HIS A 276 -0.57 1.78 12.82
C HIS A 276 -0.97 0.95 14.03
N GLN A 277 -0.28 1.13 15.16
CA GLN A 277 -0.55 0.43 16.41
C GLN A 277 -1.98 0.64 16.90
N ARG A 278 -2.56 1.84 16.74
CA ARG A 278 -3.98 2.09 17.04
C ARG A 278 -4.91 1.25 16.17
N ALA A 279 -4.62 1.15 14.87
CA ALA A 279 -5.42 0.35 13.95
C ALA A 279 -5.26 -1.17 14.20
N GLU A 280 -4.05 -1.64 14.52
CA GLU A 280 -3.79 -3.02 14.92
C GLU A 280 -4.48 -3.35 16.25
N ARG A 281 -4.40 -2.45 17.24
CA ARG A 281 -5.08 -2.56 18.54
C ARG A 281 -6.59 -2.72 18.38
N ALA A 282 -7.19 -2.03 17.43
CA ALA A 282 -8.62 -2.13 17.15
C ALA A 282 -9.01 -3.55 16.70
N LYS A 283 -8.13 -4.28 15.99
CA LYS A 283 -8.40 -5.66 15.53
C LYS A 283 -8.40 -6.69 16.66
N TYR A 284 -7.69 -6.43 17.76
CA TYR A 284 -7.77 -7.26 18.98
C TYR A 284 -8.95 -6.88 19.88
N ARG A 285 -9.50 -5.68 19.73
CA ARG A 285 -10.67 -5.20 20.48
C ARG A 285 -11.95 -5.37 19.65
N ARG A 286 -12.16 -6.55 19.07
CA ARG A 286 -13.38 -6.84 18.30
C ARG A 286 -14.62 -6.56 19.15
N GLY A 287 -15.74 -6.23 18.50
CA GLY A 287 -16.96 -5.74 19.15
C GLY A 287 -16.96 -4.21 19.34
N GLY A 288 -17.54 -3.51 18.36
CA GLY A 288 -18.02 -2.13 18.51
C GLY A 288 -19.46 -2.10 19.02
N ASP A 289 -20.01 -0.91 19.28
CA ASP A 289 -21.28 -0.63 20.02
C ASP A 289 -22.58 -1.29 19.52
N THR A 290 -22.56 -2.04 18.42
CA THR A 290 -23.72 -2.77 17.90
C THR A 290 -23.57 -4.25 18.19
N VAL A 291 -24.28 -4.70 19.23
CA VAL A 291 -24.60 -6.10 19.48
C VAL A 291 -25.54 -6.55 18.35
N ASP A 292 -25.35 -7.73 17.76
CA ASP A 292 -26.27 -8.24 16.74
C ASP A 292 -27.64 -8.52 17.39
N ASP A 293 -28.75 -8.31 16.65
CA ASP A 293 -30.12 -8.53 17.16
C ASP A 293 -30.33 -9.96 17.72
N ALA A 294 -29.57 -10.94 17.20
CA ALA A 294 -29.59 -12.32 17.67
C ALA A 294 -28.95 -12.48 19.07
N ASP A 295 -27.93 -11.68 19.39
CA ASP A 295 -27.27 -11.67 20.71
C ASP A 295 -28.11 -10.91 21.75
N LEU A 296 -28.97 -9.98 21.29
CA LEU A 296 -29.94 -9.25 22.13
C LEU A 296 -31.13 -10.10 22.59
N SER A 297 -31.39 -11.25 21.95
CA SER A 297 -32.46 -12.19 22.33
C SER A 297 -32.11 -13.11 23.51
N LEU A 298 -30.90 -13.02 24.06
CA LEU A 298 -30.52 -13.77 25.26
C LEU A 298 -31.11 -13.11 26.52
N PRO A 299 -31.44 -13.88 27.58
CA PRO A 299 -31.98 -13.34 28.84
C PRO A 299 -31.08 -12.28 29.49
N ASP A 300 -29.76 -12.39 29.27
CA ASP A 300 -28.73 -11.41 29.64
C ASP A 300 -27.78 -11.21 28.43
N PRO A 301 -28.01 -10.22 27.57
CA PRO A 301 -27.22 -10.04 26.35
C PRO A 301 -25.78 -9.61 26.70
N PRO A 302 -24.75 -10.30 26.17
CA PRO A 302 -23.36 -9.95 26.44
C PRO A 302 -23.04 -8.56 25.87
N SER A 303 -22.20 -7.78 26.56
CA SER A 303 -21.75 -6.51 25.99
C SER A 303 -20.91 -6.79 24.73
N SER A 304 -20.84 -5.82 23.81
CA SER A 304 -19.94 -5.90 22.65
C SER A 304 -18.48 -6.18 23.07
N LYS A 305 -18.11 -5.72 24.27
CA LYS A 305 -16.84 -6.04 24.90
C LYS A 305 -16.69 -7.53 25.19
N ASP A 306 -17.69 -8.18 25.75
CA ASP A 306 -17.64 -9.58 26.13
C ASP A 306 -17.59 -10.49 24.89
N LEU A 307 -18.35 -10.13 23.84
CA LEU A 307 -18.30 -10.82 22.55
C LEU A 307 -16.90 -10.74 21.90
N GLY A 308 -16.28 -9.55 21.94
CA GLY A 308 -14.91 -9.38 21.47
C GLY A 308 -13.89 -10.30 22.13
N GLU A 309 -13.92 -10.36 23.46
CA GLU A 309 -13.04 -11.26 24.22
C GLU A 309 -13.37 -12.74 23.98
N LEU A 310 -14.66 -13.08 23.81
CA LEU A 310 -15.08 -14.42 23.46
C LEU A 310 -14.44 -14.89 22.15
N TYR A 311 -14.57 -14.10 21.07
CA TYR A 311 -14.04 -14.46 19.75
C TYR A 311 -12.51 -14.54 19.73
N ILE A 312 -11.81 -13.59 20.37
CA ILE A 312 -10.35 -13.70 20.50
C ILE A 312 -9.96 -14.92 21.35
N GLY A 313 -10.75 -15.22 22.39
CA GLY A 313 -10.58 -16.43 23.20
C GLY A 313 -10.75 -17.72 22.41
N GLU A 314 -11.70 -17.78 21.48
CA GLU A 314 -11.89 -18.92 20.57
C GLU A 314 -10.70 -19.11 19.62
N ILE A 315 -10.21 -18.01 19.03
CA ILE A 315 -8.99 -18.02 18.20
C ILE A 315 -7.80 -18.55 19.00
N ASN A 316 -7.63 -18.05 20.23
CA ASN A 316 -6.53 -18.47 21.09
C ASN A 316 -6.64 -19.96 21.48
N ARG A 317 -7.82 -20.43 21.89
CA ARG A 317 -8.06 -21.83 22.30
C ARG A 317 -7.87 -22.83 21.17
N ALA A 318 -8.08 -22.41 19.92
CA ALA A 318 -7.84 -23.23 18.73
C ALA A 318 -6.37 -23.18 18.24
N ASP A 319 -5.48 -22.52 18.99
CA ASP A 319 -4.09 -22.25 18.59
C ASP A 319 -3.99 -21.63 17.19
N ARG A 320 -4.87 -20.67 16.91
CA ARG A 320 -4.82 -19.85 15.69
C ARG A 320 -4.15 -18.52 15.99
N LEU A 321 -3.41 -17.99 15.03
CA LEU A 321 -2.69 -16.73 15.15
C LEU A 321 -3.40 -15.62 14.37
N LEU A 322 -3.81 -14.55 15.06
CA LEU A 322 -4.33 -13.33 14.43
C LEU A 322 -3.21 -12.32 14.23
N LEU A 323 -2.92 -11.97 12.97
CA LEU A 323 -1.96 -10.93 12.57
C LEU A 323 -2.69 -9.75 11.93
N PRO A 324 -2.91 -8.64 12.68
CA PRO A 324 -3.40 -7.41 12.09
C PRO A 324 -2.43 -6.86 11.03
N VAL A 325 -2.96 -6.55 9.85
CA VAL A 325 -2.21 -5.96 8.73
C VAL A 325 -2.66 -4.52 8.53
N SER A 326 -2.05 -3.61 9.28
CA SER A 326 -2.31 -2.18 9.15
C SER A 326 -1.55 -1.58 7.98
N ILE A 327 -2.24 -0.88 7.09
CA ILE A 327 -1.66 -0.26 5.88
C ILE A 327 -1.89 1.23 5.92
N GLY A 328 -0.80 1.97 5.77
CA GLY A 328 -0.79 3.41 5.90
C GLY A 328 -1.29 4.11 4.64
N PRO A 329 -1.54 5.42 4.74
CA PRO A 329 -2.04 6.23 3.63
C PRO A 329 -1.08 6.32 2.44
N TYR A 330 0.16 5.85 2.60
CA TYR A 330 1.22 5.87 1.58
C TYR A 330 1.70 4.45 1.20
N GLY A 331 1.01 3.42 1.70
CA GLY A 331 1.30 2.02 1.41
C GLY A 331 2.41 1.39 2.26
N ASP A 332 2.74 2.03 3.37
CA ASP A 332 3.56 1.49 4.45
C ASP A 332 2.78 0.50 5.34
N PHE A 333 3.50 -0.30 6.12
CA PHE A 333 2.95 -1.39 6.91
C PHE A 333 3.11 -1.12 8.41
N GLY A 334 2.13 -1.60 9.18
CA GLY A 334 2.19 -1.62 10.64
C GLY A 334 3.25 -2.59 11.18
N PRO A 335 3.68 -2.37 12.43
CA PRO A 335 4.79 -3.11 13.02
C PRO A 335 4.56 -4.62 13.14
N ILE A 336 3.32 -5.11 13.30
CA ILE A 336 3.07 -6.55 13.42
C ILE A 336 3.37 -7.25 12.10
N PHE A 337 2.79 -6.76 10.99
CA PHE A 337 3.04 -7.34 9.68
C PHE A 337 4.48 -7.09 9.20
N ARG A 338 5.08 -5.95 9.58
CA ARG A 338 6.50 -5.68 9.32
C ARG A 338 7.42 -6.69 10.04
N ASN A 339 7.09 -7.06 11.28
CA ASN A 339 7.81 -8.10 12.02
C ASN A 339 7.69 -9.47 11.35
N PHE A 340 6.46 -9.83 10.96
CA PHE A 340 6.18 -11.06 10.20
C PHE A 340 7.03 -11.13 8.92
N LEU A 341 7.09 -10.05 8.14
CA LEU A 341 7.81 -10.04 6.86
C LEU A 341 9.33 -9.97 7.02
N PHE A 342 9.85 -9.12 7.92
CA PHE A 342 11.26 -8.69 7.93
C PHE A 342 11.94 -8.77 9.31
N GLY A 343 11.28 -9.33 10.32
CA GLY A 343 11.84 -9.43 11.68
C GLY A 343 12.00 -8.08 12.38
N GLN A 344 11.36 -7.03 11.86
CA GLN A 344 11.43 -5.67 12.38
C GLN A 344 10.21 -5.37 13.26
N GLY A 345 10.32 -5.72 14.53
CA GLY A 345 9.32 -5.49 15.57
C GLY A 345 8.91 -4.01 15.76
N PRO A 346 7.92 -3.75 16.62
CA PRO A 346 7.55 -2.39 16.99
C PRO A 346 8.70 -1.67 17.68
N ARG A 347 8.86 -0.37 17.40
CA ARG A 347 9.82 0.52 18.08
C ARG A 347 9.48 0.70 19.56
N GLN A 348 8.19 0.68 19.87
CA GLN A 348 7.68 0.76 21.24
C GLN A 348 6.63 -0.32 21.46
N PRO A 349 6.66 -1.02 22.60
CA PRO A 349 5.64 -2.02 22.91
C PRO A 349 4.26 -1.38 22.99
N LEU A 350 3.24 -2.11 22.53
CA LEU A 350 1.87 -1.67 22.66
C LEU A 350 1.47 -1.71 24.15
N SER A 351 0.74 -0.70 24.61
CA SER A 351 0.24 -0.70 25.99
C SER A 351 -0.71 -1.89 26.23
N PRO A 352 -0.71 -2.48 27.44
CA PRO A 352 -1.62 -3.58 27.76
C PRO A 352 -3.10 -3.25 27.48
N PHE A 353 -3.87 -4.26 27.10
CA PHE A 353 -5.32 -4.16 26.94
C PHE A 353 -5.97 -4.34 28.31
N LYS A 354 -6.30 -3.23 28.98
CA LYS A 354 -6.99 -3.25 30.28
C LYS A 354 -8.30 -4.03 30.16
N ASP A 355 -8.54 -4.94 31.12
CA ASP A 355 -9.76 -5.77 31.23
C ASP A 355 -10.05 -6.64 30.00
N ARG A 356 -8.99 -7.05 29.27
CA ARG A 356 -9.06 -7.79 28.01
C ARG A 356 -7.92 -8.82 27.93
N PRO A 357 -7.94 -9.88 28.76
CA PRO A 357 -6.87 -10.86 28.84
C PRO A 357 -6.65 -11.62 27.53
N GLN A 358 -7.70 -11.94 26.78
CA GLN A 358 -7.56 -12.66 25.50
C GLN A 358 -6.92 -11.79 24.43
N ALA A 359 -7.24 -10.49 24.38
CA ALA A 359 -6.55 -9.54 23.51
C ALA A 359 -5.06 -9.40 23.86
N ASN A 360 -4.70 -9.35 25.16
CA ASN A 360 -3.29 -9.34 25.58
C ASN A 360 -2.56 -10.61 25.12
N LEU A 361 -3.18 -11.78 25.31
CA LEU A 361 -2.60 -13.05 24.89
C LEU A 361 -2.43 -13.13 23.37
N ALA A 362 -3.43 -12.70 22.59
CA ALA A 362 -3.35 -12.69 21.14
C ALA A 362 -2.25 -11.75 20.63
N HIS A 363 -2.11 -10.56 21.22
CA HIS A 363 -1.04 -9.62 20.88
C HIS A 363 0.35 -10.18 21.24
N LEU A 364 0.48 -10.82 22.40
CA LEU A 364 1.72 -11.47 22.83
C LEU A 364 2.09 -12.59 21.86
N ARG A 365 1.14 -13.44 21.50
CA ARG A 365 1.31 -14.51 20.51
C ARG A 365 1.75 -13.97 19.14
N ALA A 366 1.18 -12.86 18.69
CA ALA A 366 1.54 -12.22 17.41
C ALA A 366 2.93 -11.56 17.39
N THR A 367 3.53 -11.30 18.55
CA THR A 367 4.80 -10.57 18.68
C THR A 367 5.94 -11.40 19.26
N SER A 368 5.67 -12.66 19.64
CA SER A 368 6.62 -13.55 20.30
C SER A 368 6.67 -14.92 19.62
N HIS A 369 7.79 -15.65 19.78
CA HIS A 369 7.89 -17.05 19.38
C HIS A 369 6.76 -17.87 20.04
N PRO A 370 6.06 -18.79 19.33
CA PRO A 370 6.39 -19.38 18.02
C PRO A 370 5.77 -18.68 16.80
N ALA A 371 5.37 -17.40 16.89
CA ALA A 371 4.88 -16.70 15.69
C ALA A 371 5.96 -16.58 14.62
N PRO A 372 5.58 -16.70 13.33
CA PRO A 372 6.49 -16.42 12.23
C PRO A 372 7.00 -14.99 12.29
N PHE A 373 8.30 -14.83 12.08
CA PHE A 373 8.94 -13.55 11.84
C PHE A 373 9.98 -13.71 10.74
N ASP A 374 10.34 -12.59 10.12
CA ASP A 374 11.40 -12.54 9.11
C ASP A 374 11.21 -13.50 7.91
N VAL A 375 9.95 -13.72 7.52
CA VAL A 375 9.56 -14.66 6.46
C VAL A 375 10.24 -14.33 5.13
N ILE A 376 10.28 -13.06 4.73
CA ILE A 376 10.84 -12.64 3.45
C ILE A 376 12.37 -12.78 3.44
N THR A 377 13.04 -12.51 4.55
CA THR A 377 14.50 -12.69 4.66
C THR A 377 14.86 -14.18 4.67
N THR A 378 14.06 -15.00 5.35
CA THR A 378 14.18 -16.46 5.30
C THR A 378 14.03 -16.97 3.87
N ALA A 379 12.99 -16.53 3.15
CA ALA A 379 12.82 -16.82 1.73
C ALA A 379 14.03 -16.40 0.89
N CYS A 380 14.58 -15.19 1.12
CA CYS A 380 15.78 -14.73 0.41
C CYS A 380 16.99 -15.63 0.68
N THR A 381 17.16 -16.09 1.92
CA THR A 381 18.27 -16.95 2.33
C THR A 381 18.16 -18.32 1.69
N ASN A 382 16.98 -18.94 1.75
CA ASN A 382 16.70 -20.23 1.12
C ASN A 382 16.87 -20.16 -0.40
N TRP A 383 16.30 -19.12 -1.02
CA TRP A 383 16.40 -18.93 -2.46
C TRP A 383 17.84 -18.76 -2.94
N LYS A 384 18.66 -18.00 -2.20
CA LYS A 384 20.09 -17.82 -2.54
C LYS A 384 20.87 -19.13 -2.43
N ARG A 385 20.54 -20.00 -1.47
CA ARG A 385 21.16 -21.31 -1.29
C ARG A 385 20.74 -22.30 -2.38
N ASN A 386 19.47 -22.27 -2.78
CA ASN A 386 18.86 -23.25 -3.68
C ASN A 386 18.53 -22.68 -5.07
N LYS A 387 19.29 -21.66 -5.50
CA LYS A 387 18.95 -20.84 -6.67
C LYS A 387 18.95 -21.67 -7.95
N SER A 388 17.75 -21.93 -8.50
CA SER A 388 17.55 -22.62 -9.78
C SER A 388 17.49 -21.68 -11.00
N ARG A 389 17.36 -20.37 -10.78
CA ARG A 389 17.16 -19.36 -11.83
C ARG A 389 17.83 -18.03 -11.49
N HIS A 390 18.19 -17.23 -12.51
CA HIS A 390 18.91 -15.97 -12.31
C HIS A 390 18.17 -14.92 -11.46
N PHE A 391 16.85 -14.79 -11.63
CA PHE A 391 16.03 -13.82 -10.91
C PHE A 391 14.76 -14.47 -10.37
N PHE A 392 14.43 -14.17 -9.11
CA PHE A 392 13.22 -14.69 -8.49
C PHE A 392 11.95 -14.21 -9.22
N GLY A 393 11.83 -12.91 -9.48
CA GLY A 393 10.65 -12.34 -10.16
C GLY A 393 10.69 -12.42 -11.68
N HIS A 394 11.54 -13.28 -12.27
CA HIS A 394 11.77 -13.37 -13.72
C HIS A 394 12.22 -12.06 -14.39
N SER A 395 12.73 -11.11 -13.61
CA SER A 395 13.17 -9.80 -14.09
C SER A 395 14.41 -9.37 -13.33
N TYR A 396 15.34 -8.70 -14.01
CA TYR A 396 16.51 -8.08 -13.36
C TYR A 396 16.11 -7.03 -12.32
N THR A 397 14.90 -6.45 -12.43
CA THR A 397 14.35 -5.53 -11.45
C THR A 397 13.87 -6.23 -10.18
N ALA A 398 13.56 -7.54 -10.23
CA ALA A 398 13.06 -8.31 -9.10
C ALA A 398 13.97 -9.51 -8.82
N PRO A 399 15.24 -9.28 -8.43
CA PRO A 399 16.23 -10.34 -8.36
C PRO A 399 15.97 -11.32 -7.21
N THR A 400 15.45 -10.88 -6.07
CA THR A 400 15.21 -11.74 -4.89
C THR A 400 13.72 -11.78 -4.50
N PRO A 401 13.30 -12.72 -3.63
CA PRO A 401 11.97 -12.72 -3.04
C PRO A 401 11.56 -11.36 -2.44
N ARG A 402 12.51 -10.64 -1.82
CA ARG A 402 12.26 -9.33 -1.21
C ARG A 402 11.87 -8.28 -2.23
N GLU A 403 12.66 -8.09 -3.29
CA GLU A 403 12.33 -7.09 -4.32
C GLU A 403 11.05 -7.46 -5.06
N HIS A 404 10.84 -8.76 -5.33
CA HIS A 404 9.60 -9.23 -5.94
C HIS A 404 8.38 -8.89 -5.06
N PHE A 405 8.42 -9.24 -3.78
CA PHE A 405 7.35 -8.94 -2.82
C PHE A 405 7.08 -7.43 -2.74
N LEU A 406 8.11 -6.61 -2.49
CA LEU A 406 7.94 -5.17 -2.32
C LEU A 406 7.40 -4.48 -3.58
N GLN A 407 7.78 -4.93 -4.77
CA GLN A 407 7.24 -4.41 -6.04
C GLN A 407 5.77 -4.75 -6.20
N LYS A 408 5.39 -6.02 -5.98
CA LYS A 408 4.01 -6.47 -6.15
C LYS A 408 3.11 -5.87 -5.08
N PHE A 409 3.54 -5.86 -3.82
CA PHE A 409 2.81 -5.19 -2.75
C PHE A 409 2.66 -3.70 -3.03
N GLY A 410 3.74 -3.01 -3.37
CA GLY A 410 3.72 -1.60 -3.72
C GLY A 410 2.75 -1.29 -4.86
N LEU A 411 2.75 -2.09 -5.92
CA LEU A 411 1.82 -1.94 -7.04
C LEU A 411 0.36 -2.06 -6.62
N HIS A 412 0.00 -3.11 -5.88
CA HIS A 412 -1.39 -3.36 -5.50
C HIS A 412 -1.90 -2.32 -4.49
N THR A 413 -1.09 -1.98 -3.50
CA THR A 413 -1.46 -0.98 -2.49
C THR A 413 -1.55 0.42 -3.09
N THR A 414 -0.59 0.83 -3.91
CA THR A 414 -0.66 2.12 -4.62
C THR A 414 -1.90 2.20 -5.52
N LYS A 415 -2.23 1.10 -6.23
CA LYS A 415 -3.44 1.03 -7.05
C LYS A 415 -4.70 1.15 -6.21
N ALA A 416 -4.80 0.43 -5.09
CA ALA A 416 -5.96 0.44 -4.21
C ALA A 416 -6.20 1.82 -3.58
N LEU A 417 -5.15 2.47 -3.08
CA LEU A 417 -5.23 3.82 -2.52
C LEU A 417 -5.64 4.86 -3.58
N ALA A 418 -5.12 4.75 -4.80
CA ALA A 418 -5.54 5.60 -5.91
C ALA A 418 -7.01 5.37 -6.31
N VAL A 419 -7.50 4.13 -6.27
CA VAL A 419 -8.93 3.83 -6.50
C VAL A 419 -9.80 4.42 -5.39
N LEU A 420 -9.35 4.36 -4.13
CA LEU A 420 -10.07 4.96 -3.00
C LEU A 420 -10.21 6.48 -3.15
N LEU A 421 -9.16 7.15 -3.62
CA LEU A 421 -9.19 8.57 -3.98
C LEU A 421 -10.14 8.83 -5.15
N HIS A 422 -10.00 8.08 -6.24
CA HIS A 422 -10.83 8.25 -7.44
C HIS A 422 -12.32 8.10 -7.13
N ASN A 423 -12.68 7.10 -6.32
CA ASN A 423 -14.05 6.87 -5.89
C ASN A 423 -14.59 8.01 -5.03
N SER A 424 -13.72 8.70 -4.30
CA SER A 424 -14.15 9.80 -3.44
C SER A 424 -14.75 10.97 -4.24
N PHE A 425 -14.13 11.30 -5.39
CA PHE A 425 -14.64 12.32 -6.31
C PHE A 425 -16.05 11.98 -6.81
N LYS A 426 -16.30 10.71 -7.09
CA LYS A 426 -17.56 10.24 -7.68
C LYS A 426 -18.70 10.12 -6.66
N HIS A 427 -18.37 9.72 -5.44
CA HIS A 427 -19.39 9.20 -4.52
C HIS A 427 -19.58 10.01 -3.25
N ILE A 428 -18.58 10.74 -2.78
CA ILE A 428 -18.65 11.42 -1.48
C ILE A 428 -18.31 12.91 -1.51
N VAL A 429 -17.76 13.44 -2.60
CA VAL A 429 -17.75 14.89 -2.84
C VAL A 429 -19.19 15.37 -3.08
N ARG A 430 -19.61 16.43 -2.37
CA ARG A 430 -20.89 17.11 -2.61
C ARG A 430 -20.76 18.04 -3.81
N ALA A 431 -21.80 18.08 -4.65
CA ALA A 431 -21.90 19.10 -5.69
C ALA A 431 -22.02 20.49 -5.04
N PRO A 432 -21.47 21.55 -5.66
CA PRO A 432 -21.63 22.92 -5.16
C PRO A 432 -23.12 23.26 -4.99
N PRO A 433 -23.51 23.96 -3.91
CA PRO A 433 -24.85 24.51 -3.80
C PRO A 433 -25.03 25.56 -4.91
N GLY A 434 -25.75 25.21 -5.98
CA GLY A 434 -25.94 26.09 -7.13
C GLY A 434 -26.50 25.43 -8.40
N HIS A 435 -26.44 24.10 -8.50
CA HIS A 435 -27.17 23.38 -9.54
C HIS A 435 -28.39 22.69 -8.94
N THR A 436 -29.42 23.48 -8.70
CA THR A 436 -30.79 22.96 -8.60
C THR A 436 -31.05 22.16 -9.87
N THR A 437 -31.10 20.85 -9.74
CA THR A 437 -31.75 20.01 -10.75
C THR A 437 -33.19 20.52 -10.80
N ALA A 438 -33.58 21.08 -11.94
CA ALA A 438 -34.96 21.47 -12.19
C ALA A 438 -35.84 20.29 -11.77
N HIS A 439 -36.71 20.55 -10.79
CA HIS A 439 -37.74 19.63 -10.36
C HIS A 439 -38.43 19.05 -11.60
N ARG A 440 -38.21 17.76 -11.88
CA ARG A 440 -39.20 16.99 -12.64
C ARG A 440 -40.38 16.83 -11.72
N THR A 441 -41.36 17.70 -11.89
CA THR A 441 -42.69 17.55 -11.31
C THR A 441 -43.27 16.22 -11.79
N PRO A 442 -43.78 15.35 -10.90
CA PRO A 442 -44.60 14.22 -11.31
C PRO A 442 -45.91 14.78 -11.89
N PRO A 443 -46.48 14.22 -12.99
CA PRO A 443 -47.80 14.62 -13.43
C PRO A 443 -48.82 14.21 -12.36
N GLY A 444 -49.45 15.21 -11.74
CA GLY A 444 -50.50 15.03 -10.75
C GLY A 444 -51.76 14.46 -11.40
N HIS A 445 -52.30 13.42 -10.77
CA HIS A 445 -53.66 12.95 -10.97
C HIS A 445 -54.66 14.09 -10.78
N THR A 446 -55.50 14.34 -11.80
CA THR A 446 -56.74 15.10 -11.65
C THR A 446 -57.90 14.20 -12.07
N THR A 447 -58.74 13.82 -11.11
CA THR A 447 -60.01 13.14 -11.32
C THR A 447 -61.12 14.19 -11.38
N ALA A 448 -61.85 14.26 -12.50
CA ALA A 448 -63.27 14.64 -12.51
C ALA A 448 -63.95 14.43 -13.88
N HIS A 449 -64.97 13.57 -13.84
CA HIS A 449 -66.20 13.51 -14.64
C HIS A 449 -66.26 12.89 -16.05
N ARG A 450 -67.18 11.89 -16.13
CA ARG A 450 -67.69 11.11 -17.26
C ARG A 450 -68.53 11.94 -18.25
N THR A 451 -68.39 11.67 -19.56
CA THR A 451 -69.44 11.03 -20.41
C THR A 451 -68.86 10.58 -21.79
N PRO A 452 -69.42 9.56 -22.47
CA PRO A 452 -68.79 8.80 -23.58
C PRO A 452 -69.44 9.08 -24.97
N PRO A 453 -69.26 8.25 -26.02
CA PRO A 453 -68.09 8.03 -26.89
C PRO A 453 -68.39 8.36 -28.38
N GLY A 454 -67.39 8.38 -29.26
CA GLY A 454 -67.58 8.47 -30.72
C GLY A 454 -66.28 8.19 -31.51
N PRO A 455 -66.36 7.66 -32.74
CA PRO A 455 -65.67 6.42 -33.08
C PRO A 455 -64.42 6.57 -33.95
N ASP A 456 -63.65 5.48 -33.95
CA ASP A 456 -62.80 4.90 -35.00
C ASP A 456 -62.22 5.82 -36.08
N HIS A 457 -60.89 5.76 -36.20
CA HIS A 457 -60.27 5.33 -37.45
C HIS A 457 -58.82 4.86 -37.22
N SER A 458 -58.65 3.53 -37.26
CA SER A 458 -57.71 2.80 -38.12
C SER A 458 -56.27 3.32 -38.31
N ASP A 459 -55.32 2.58 -37.69
CA ASP A 459 -54.22 1.84 -38.36
C ASP A 459 -53.04 2.61 -39.02
N PRO A 460 -51.90 1.96 -39.34
CA PRO A 460 -50.94 1.36 -38.40
C PRO A 460 -49.45 1.53 -38.85
N HIS A 461 -48.52 0.97 -38.07
CA HIS A 461 -47.15 0.55 -38.46
C HIS A 461 -46.15 1.65 -38.91
N THR A 462 -44.87 1.63 -38.51
CA THR A 462 -43.92 0.60 -38.93
C THR A 462 -42.63 0.66 -38.11
N PHE A 463 -42.15 -0.52 -37.76
CA PHE A 463 -40.86 -0.88 -37.19
C PHE A 463 -39.74 -0.75 -38.25
N SER A 464 -38.58 -0.20 -37.90
CA SER A 464 -37.25 -0.64 -38.37
C SER A 464 -36.19 0.20 -37.64
N GLN A 465 -35.46 -0.29 -36.64
CA GLN A 465 -34.20 -1.06 -36.78
C GLN A 465 -33.39 -0.73 -38.03
N ILE A 466 -32.18 -0.22 -37.84
CA ILE A 466 -30.91 -0.64 -38.47
C ILE A 466 -29.74 0.06 -37.73
N LEU A 467 -28.92 -0.77 -37.07
CA LEU A 467 -27.50 -0.55 -36.70
C LEU A 467 -26.65 -0.64 -37.98
N PRO A 468 -25.45 -0.04 -38.07
CA PRO A 468 -24.28 -0.38 -37.22
C PRO A 468 -23.82 0.72 -36.26
#